data_AF-A0A8B8R0D7-F1
#
_entry.id   AF-A0A8B8R0D7-F1
#
_cell.length_a   1.000
_cell.length_b   1.000
_cell.length_c   1.000
_cell.angle_alpha   90.00
_cell.angle_beta   90.00
_cell.angle_gamma   90.00
#
_symmetry.space_group_name_H-M   'P 1'
#
loop_
_entity.id
_entity.type
_entity.pdbx_description
1 polymer ?
#
loop_
_entity_poly.entity_id
_entity_poly.type
_entity_poly.pdbx_seq_one_letter_code
_entity_poly.pdbx_strand_id
1 'polypeptide(L)'
;MARNKEALVLLLDVGPSMHHLLPEVEKICSMIVQKKDPYEGSKEDQVNAIAQQMTSHGMKLESVVVRESVVLDENVSVMEENDRILNLFPKRTCAKMVFVESSTSLLGALKTRSISPVTIFRGDLEISPKLKIKVWVYKKTSEEKFPTLKKYSDKAPSTDKFASHEVKVDFEYKSVEDANKVVPPEQRIKGYQYGPQVVPISADEWDAVKFKPEKSVKVLGFTDSSNIMRHHYMKDVNIFIADPGDQNAILAVSALARAMKEMHKVAILRCVWRQGQGNVVVGALTPNVSDNDHVPDSFYFNVLPFAEDVREFQFPSFSNLPASLLPDEEQQEAADNFVKMLDLAPSDKEEMLQPDFTPNPVLERFYNYLELKSKHPDAAVPPLDKTLKRITEPDPELLAKKKSAIDSLLRHFEVKQNPKLKKSMKRMREKPSGSDEEDNYRRITSKNKVDLIENGVKVEKIGELTPVQDFELMMSRRDNPEWINRAITEMKNKIHDLIEDSIEGDNYPKALDLLVALRKGCILEQEPKQFNDFLHQLCKFCLEHDLRSFCDFLASKGITLISKTEAVDSDVTEEEARNYLVKREAKPE
;
A
#
# COMPACT_ATOMS: atom_id res chain seq x y z
N MET A 1 23.44 -44.06 3.48
CA MET A 1 23.82 -43.19 4.62
C MET A 1 24.42 -41.92 4.04
N ALA A 2 23.77 -40.77 4.22
CA ALA A 2 24.25 -39.48 3.73
C ALA A 2 23.67 -38.38 4.64
N ARG A 3 24.40 -38.08 5.72
CA ARG A 3 24.19 -36.91 6.58
C ARG A 3 25.41 -35.99 6.41
N ASN A 4 25.30 -34.77 6.95
CA ASN A 4 26.28 -33.69 6.87
C ASN A 4 26.29 -33.06 5.46
N LYS A 5 25.52 -31.97 5.31
CA LYS A 5 25.56 -31.05 4.18
C LYS A 5 25.98 -29.67 4.68
N GLU A 6 27.25 -29.52 5.06
CA GLU A 6 27.83 -28.19 5.14
C GLU A 6 27.94 -27.61 3.72
N ALA A 7 27.50 -26.37 3.54
CA ALA A 7 27.55 -25.67 2.27
C ALA A 7 28.10 -24.26 2.51
N LEU A 8 29.42 -24.11 2.37
CA LEU A 8 30.07 -22.80 2.37
C LEU A 8 29.80 -22.13 1.02
N VAL A 9 29.05 -21.02 1.01
CA VAL A 9 28.78 -20.25 -0.21
C VAL A 9 29.68 -19.02 -0.21
N LEU A 10 30.71 -19.08 -1.06
CA LEU A 10 31.63 -17.97 -1.30
C LEU A 10 31.12 -17.12 -2.47
N LEU A 11 30.70 -15.89 -2.19
CA LEU A 11 30.38 -14.90 -3.22
C LEU A 11 31.55 -13.93 -3.41
N LEU A 12 31.95 -13.77 -4.67
CA LEU A 12 32.97 -12.84 -5.13
C LEU A 12 32.32 -11.87 -6.11
N ASP A 13 32.05 -10.64 -5.66
CA ASP A 13 31.42 -9.60 -6.48
C ASP A 13 32.48 -8.96 -7.41
N VAL A 14 32.47 -9.38 -8.67
CA VAL A 14 33.33 -8.84 -9.73
C VAL A 14 32.56 -7.75 -10.48
N GLY A 15 32.59 -6.52 -9.97
CA GLY A 15 31.89 -5.40 -10.59
C GLY A 15 32.32 -5.14 -12.05
N PRO A 16 31.48 -4.50 -12.89
CA PRO A 16 31.71 -4.40 -14.35
C PRO A 16 33.04 -3.77 -14.79
N SER A 17 33.64 -2.90 -13.98
CA SER A 17 34.97 -2.34 -14.23
C SER A 17 36.11 -3.37 -14.16
N MET A 18 35.89 -4.48 -13.42
CA MET A 18 36.86 -5.51 -13.09
C MET A 18 36.76 -6.74 -14.01
N HIS A 19 35.84 -6.75 -14.99
CA HIS A 19 35.66 -7.89 -15.91
C HIS A 19 36.93 -8.28 -16.69
N HIS A 20 37.88 -7.35 -16.87
CA HIS A 20 39.17 -7.63 -17.50
C HIS A 20 40.10 -8.52 -16.65
N LEU A 21 39.82 -8.65 -15.34
CA LEU A 21 40.55 -9.47 -14.38
C LEU A 21 39.89 -10.83 -14.11
N LEU A 22 38.82 -11.20 -14.85
CA LEU A 22 38.10 -12.47 -14.64
C LEU A 22 38.99 -13.73 -14.66
N PRO A 23 40.04 -13.86 -15.50
CA PRO A 23 40.97 -15.00 -15.43
C PRO A 23 41.79 -15.04 -14.13
N GLU A 24 42.04 -13.90 -13.52
CA GLU A 24 42.76 -13.77 -12.25
C GLU A 24 41.83 -14.04 -11.06
N VAL A 25 40.55 -13.63 -11.16
CA VAL A 25 39.49 -14.07 -10.25
C VAL A 25 39.35 -15.59 -10.30
N GLU A 26 39.25 -16.21 -11.47
CA GLU A 26 39.13 -17.67 -11.61
C GLU A 26 40.32 -18.41 -10.97
N LYS A 27 41.54 -17.87 -11.12
CA LYS A 27 42.75 -18.36 -10.45
C LYS A 27 42.68 -18.23 -8.92
N ILE A 28 42.18 -17.11 -8.40
CA ILE A 28 42.00 -16.87 -6.95
C ILE A 28 40.89 -17.78 -6.38
N CYS A 29 39.74 -17.91 -7.07
CA CYS A 29 38.70 -18.89 -6.76
C CYS A 29 39.29 -20.31 -6.67
N SER A 30 40.08 -20.70 -7.67
CA SER A 30 40.74 -22.00 -7.72
C SER A 30 41.72 -22.20 -6.56
N MET A 31 42.43 -21.15 -6.11
CA MET A 31 43.31 -21.20 -4.93
C MET A 31 42.54 -21.29 -3.61
N ILE A 32 41.32 -20.76 -3.52
CA ILE A 32 40.45 -20.87 -2.33
C ILE A 32 39.77 -22.25 -2.27
N VAL A 33 39.39 -22.82 -3.42
CA VAL A 33 38.69 -24.12 -3.51
C VAL A 33 39.66 -25.31 -3.44
N GLN A 34 40.89 -25.19 -3.93
CA GLN A 34 41.89 -26.26 -3.85
C GLN A 34 42.48 -26.35 -2.43
N LYS A 35 42.08 -27.38 -1.68
CA LYS A 35 42.90 -27.89 -0.56
C LYS A 35 44.27 -28.30 -1.09
N LYS A 36 45.27 -27.46 -0.89
CA LYS A 36 46.68 -27.80 -1.09
C LYS A 36 47.31 -28.12 0.25
N ASP A 37 47.61 -29.39 0.48
CA ASP A 37 48.62 -29.75 1.45
C ASP A 37 49.92 -29.00 1.06
N PRO A 38 50.56 -28.29 2.00
CA PRO A 38 51.56 -27.28 1.64
C PRO A 38 52.86 -27.93 1.13
N TYR A 39 53.35 -27.43 -0.01
CA TYR A 39 54.79 -27.44 -0.27
C TYR A 39 55.51 -26.31 0.48
N GLU A 40 54.80 -25.20 0.79
CA GLU A 40 55.28 -24.09 1.61
C GLU A 40 54.13 -23.47 2.43
N GLY A 41 54.45 -22.98 3.65
CA GLY A 41 53.56 -22.17 4.50
C GLY A 41 52.51 -22.92 5.33
N SER A 42 51.97 -22.25 6.36
CA SER A 42 50.79 -22.71 7.12
C SER A 42 49.48 -22.34 6.42
N LYS A 43 48.35 -22.90 6.87
CA LYS A 43 47.00 -22.50 6.39
C LYS A 43 46.75 -21.00 6.56
N GLU A 44 47.22 -20.40 7.66
CA GLU A 44 47.07 -18.97 7.92
C GLU A 44 47.93 -18.12 6.96
N ASP A 45 49.14 -18.55 6.63
CA ASP A 45 50.00 -17.86 5.66
C ASP A 45 49.38 -17.85 4.26
N GLN A 46 48.77 -18.98 3.85
CA GLN A 46 48.06 -19.07 2.58
C GLN A 46 46.84 -18.11 2.53
N VAL A 47 46.05 -18.04 3.61
CA VAL A 47 44.96 -17.06 3.74
C VAL A 47 45.48 -15.62 3.69
N ASN A 48 46.57 -15.32 4.41
CA ASN A 48 47.18 -13.98 4.39
C ASN A 48 47.68 -13.60 2.98
N ALA A 49 48.26 -14.54 2.22
CA ALA A 49 48.70 -14.32 0.85
C ALA A 49 47.53 -14.08 -0.12
N ILE A 50 46.47 -14.89 -0.03
CA ILE A 50 45.23 -14.70 -0.81
C ILE A 50 44.60 -13.35 -0.46
N ALA A 51 44.50 -13.00 0.82
CA ALA A 51 43.99 -11.72 1.29
C ALA A 51 44.77 -10.52 0.71
N GLN A 52 46.10 -10.57 0.68
CA GLN A 52 46.93 -9.53 0.07
C GLN A 52 46.71 -9.44 -1.46
N GLN A 53 46.57 -10.57 -2.15
CA GLN A 53 46.24 -10.58 -3.58
C GLN A 53 44.85 -9.98 -3.84
N MET A 54 43.84 -10.34 -3.05
CA MET A 54 42.50 -9.77 -3.16
C MET A 54 42.50 -8.25 -2.95
N THR A 55 43.17 -7.75 -1.90
CA THR A 55 43.27 -6.30 -1.64
C THR A 55 44.00 -5.57 -2.78
N SER A 56 45.10 -6.12 -3.31
CA SER A 56 45.84 -5.48 -4.42
C SER A 56 45.07 -5.43 -5.74
N HIS A 57 44.16 -6.39 -5.98
CA HIS A 57 43.26 -6.39 -7.14
C HIS A 57 41.87 -5.80 -6.82
N GLY A 58 41.71 -5.13 -5.67
CA GLY A 58 40.46 -4.45 -5.27
C GLY A 58 39.26 -5.37 -5.02
N MET A 59 39.47 -6.68 -4.90
CA MET A 59 38.42 -7.69 -4.77
C MET A 59 37.81 -7.70 -3.36
N LYS A 60 36.52 -8.05 -3.27
CA LYS A 60 35.79 -8.20 -2.01
C LYS A 60 35.20 -9.61 -1.92
N LEU A 61 35.22 -10.17 -0.72
CA LEU A 61 34.66 -11.48 -0.41
C LEU A 61 33.41 -11.31 0.46
N GLU A 62 32.30 -11.93 0.08
CA GLU A 62 31.18 -12.17 1.00
C GLU A 62 31.05 -13.67 1.23
N SER A 63 31.35 -14.10 2.46
CA SER A 63 31.37 -15.50 2.88
C SER A 63 30.12 -15.79 3.69
N VAL A 64 29.18 -16.55 3.11
CA VAL A 64 27.94 -16.96 3.79
C VAL A 64 28.12 -18.38 4.33
N VAL A 65 28.09 -18.49 5.67
CA VAL A 65 28.31 -19.73 6.43
C VAL A 65 26.97 -20.24 6.93
N VAL A 66 26.49 -21.34 6.35
CA VAL A 66 25.19 -21.95 6.68
C VAL A 66 25.36 -22.94 7.84
N ARG A 67 24.56 -22.80 8.90
CA ARG A 67 24.60 -23.67 10.09
C ARG A 67 23.20 -24.11 10.52
N GLU A 68 22.77 -25.31 10.14
CA GLU A 68 21.54 -25.88 10.72
C GLU A 68 21.78 -26.25 12.21
N SER A 69 20.79 -25.98 13.06
CA SER A 69 20.80 -26.14 14.54
C SER A 69 21.03 -27.57 15.08
N VAL A 70 21.48 -28.52 14.26
CA VAL A 70 21.66 -29.95 14.62
C VAL A 70 23.11 -30.38 14.31
N VAL A 71 24.05 -29.87 15.10
CA VAL A 71 25.45 -30.29 15.11
C VAL A 71 25.63 -31.42 16.13
N LEU A 72 26.27 -32.51 15.71
CA LEU A 72 26.77 -33.57 16.60
C LEU A 72 28.23 -33.26 16.97
N ASP A 73 28.63 -33.53 18.22
CA ASP A 73 29.93 -33.14 18.81
C ASP A 73 31.17 -33.47 17.96
N GLU A 74 31.08 -34.51 17.13
CA GLU A 74 32.20 -35.07 16.36
C GLU A 74 32.87 -34.10 15.36
N ASN A 75 32.26 -32.95 15.04
CA ASN A 75 32.80 -31.98 14.06
C ASN A 75 33.24 -30.62 14.63
N VAL A 76 33.05 -30.35 15.93
CA VAL A 76 33.25 -28.99 16.52
C VAL A 76 34.65 -28.44 16.27
N SER A 77 35.69 -29.27 16.35
CA SER A 77 37.08 -28.86 16.11
C SER A 77 37.36 -28.42 14.66
N VAL A 78 36.70 -29.04 13.68
CA VAL A 78 36.82 -28.68 12.26
C VAL A 78 36.03 -27.39 11.97
N MET A 79 34.86 -27.23 12.61
CA MET A 79 34.07 -26.00 12.54
C MET A 79 34.85 -24.81 13.14
N GLU A 80 35.50 -24.99 14.29
CA GLU A 80 36.39 -23.99 14.89
C GLU A 80 37.59 -23.66 14.02
N GLU A 81 38.25 -24.65 13.39
CA GLU A 81 39.37 -24.39 12.48
C GLU A 81 38.91 -23.57 11.27
N ASN A 82 37.79 -23.94 10.65
CA ASN A 82 37.18 -23.21 9.54
C ASN A 82 36.78 -21.78 9.94
N ASP A 83 36.17 -21.58 11.11
CA ASP A 83 35.82 -20.24 11.60
C ASP A 83 37.06 -19.38 11.84
N ARG A 84 38.13 -19.93 12.44
CA ARG A 84 39.39 -19.20 12.66
C ARG A 84 39.99 -18.76 11.32
N ILE A 85 40.07 -19.68 10.36
CA ILE A 85 40.56 -19.46 8.99
C ILE A 85 39.73 -18.39 8.26
N LEU A 86 38.41 -18.49 8.29
CA LEU A 86 37.53 -17.51 7.64
C LEU A 86 37.60 -16.14 8.33
N ASN A 87 37.77 -16.09 9.66
CA ASN A 87 37.90 -14.84 10.42
C ASN A 87 39.25 -14.11 10.22
N LEU A 88 40.21 -14.69 9.49
CA LEU A 88 41.41 -13.97 9.06
C LEU A 88 41.13 -13.04 7.87
N PHE A 89 40.18 -13.36 6.98
CA PHE A 89 39.88 -12.51 5.82
C PHE A 89 39.32 -11.12 6.20
N PRO A 90 38.28 -10.96 7.07
CA PRO A 90 37.76 -9.65 7.48
C PRO A 90 38.77 -8.77 8.21
N LYS A 91 39.84 -9.34 8.78
CA LYS A 91 40.91 -8.61 9.48
C LYS A 91 41.99 -8.06 8.54
N ARG A 92 41.98 -8.43 7.25
CA ARG A 92 43.04 -8.12 6.27
C ARG A 92 42.50 -7.61 4.92
N THR A 93 41.23 -7.84 4.62
CA THR A 93 40.53 -7.41 3.40
C THR A 93 39.18 -6.79 3.76
N CYS A 94 38.52 -6.12 2.81
CA CYS A 94 37.11 -5.78 2.92
C CYS A 94 36.20 -7.01 2.71
N ALA A 95 36.44 -8.08 3.47
CA ALA A 95 35.60 -9.27 3.48
C ALA A 95 34.49 -9.16 4.53
N LYS A 96 33.27 -9.55 4.16
CA LYS A 96 32.13 -9.68 5.06
C LYS A 96 31.85 -11.16 5.30
N MET A 97 31.74 -11.55 6.56
CA MET A 97 31.21 -12.87 6.94
C MET A 97 29.75 -12.72 7.37
N VAL A 98 28.92 -13.68 7.00
CA VAL A 98 27.53 -13.77 7.44
C VAL A 98 27.28 -15.22 7.87
N PHE A 99 26.89 -15.42 9.13
CA PHE A 99 26.33 -16.68 9.57
C PHE A 99 24.83 -16.69 9.29
N VAL A 100 24.28 -17.82 8.83
CA VAL A 100 22.84 -17.99 8.62
C VAL A 100 22.37 -19.35 9.13
N GLU A 101 21.41 -19.34 10.06
CA GLU A 101 20.90 -20.57 10.68
C GLU A 101 19.75 -21.23 9.88
N SER A 102 19.17 -20.51 8.91
CA SER A 102 17.98 -20.96 8.20
C SER A 102 18.09 -20.73 6.69
N SER A 103 17.41 -21.59 5.91
CA SER A 103 17.32 -21.42 4.46
C SER A 103 16.57 -20.15 4.04
N THR A 104 15.74 -19.58 4.92
CA THR A 104 15.11 -18.27 4.73
C THR A 104 16.12 -17.13 4.90
N SER A 105 16.95 -17.17 5.96
CA SER A 105 18.03 -16.19 6.18
C SER A 105 19.09 -16.26 5.07
N LEU A 106 19.37 -17.46 4.55
CA LEU A 106 20.24 -17.66 3.40
C LEU A 106 19.75 -16.92 2.15
N LEU A 107 18.44 -16.93 1.84
CA LEU A 107 17.91 -16.18 0.69
C LEU A 107 18.08 -14.67 0.84
N GLY A 108 17.97 -14.10 2.05
CA GLY A 108 18.21 -12.67 2.26
C GLY A 108 19.69 -12.28 2.27
N ALA A 109 20.57 -13.19 2.71
CA ALA A 109 22.02 -13.03 2.60
C ALA A 109 22.49 -13.08 1.12
N LEU A 110 21.93 -13.97 0.31
CA LEU A 110 22.18 -14.09 -1.12
C LEU A 110 21.38 -13.04 -1.92
N LYS A 111 21.78 -11.77 -1.82
CA LYS A 111 21.05 -10.65 -2.44
C LYS A 111 20.88 -10.81 -3.95
N THR A 112 19.62 -10.96 -4.37
CA THR A 112 19.13 -11.07 -5.76
C THR A 112 19.62 -9.93 -6.66
N ARG A 113 20.01 -8.79 -6.07
CA ARG A 113 20.64 -7.66 -6.76
C ARG A 113 21.53 -6.85 -5.81
N SER A 114 22.81 -6.66 -6.15
CA SER A 114 23.65 -5.61 -5.54
C SER A 114 23.43 -4.27 -6.25
N ILE A 115 23.43 -3.17 -5.49
CA ILE A 115 23.34 -1.80 -6.02
C ILE A 115 24.34 -0.93 -5.26
N SER A 116 25.28 -0.32 -5.98
CA SER A 116 26.23 0.63 -5.39
C SER A 116 25.48 1.87 -4.86
N PRO A 117 25.70 2.30 -3.61
CA PRO A 117 24.96 3.42 -3.04
C PRO A 117 25.34 4.74 -3.71
N VAL A 118 24.33 5.49 -4.16
CA VAL A 118 24.50 6.80 -4.84
C VAL A 118 24.16 7.94 -3.88
N THR A 119 25.02 8.96 -3.84
CA THR A 119 24.78 10.18 -3.05
C THR A 119 23.60 10.98 -3.59
N ILE A 120 22.58 11.21 -2.76
CA ILE A 120 21.44 12.09 -3.02
C ILE A 120 21.88 13.56 -3.03
N PHE A 121 22.78 13.91 -2.09
CA PHE A 121 23.34 15.23 -1.91
C PHE A 121 24.82 15.13 -1.51
N ARG A 122 25.60 16.11 -1.96
CA ARG A 122 26.94 16.44 -1.45
C ARG A 122 27.02 17.96 -1.31
N GLY A 123 27.62 18.44 -0.23
CA GLY A 123 27.73 19.87 0.09
C GLY A 123 27.70 20.08 1.60
N ASP A 124 27.42 21.32 2.02
CA ASP A 124 27.49 21.69 3.43
C ASP A 124 26.18 21.40 4.19
N LEU A 125 26.32 20.85 5.39
CA LEU A 125 25.38 20.97 6.50
C LEU A 125 25.66 22.32 7.20
N GLU A 126 24.78 23.30 7.00
CA GLU A 126 24.87 24.62 7.61
C GLU A 126 24.19 24.61 8.99
N ILE A 127 24.99 24.58 10.06
CA ILE A 127 24.51 24.69 11.45
C ILE A 127 24.34 26.16 11.84
N SER A 128 25.20 27.02 11.31
CA SER A 128 25.03 28.48 11.32
C SER A 128 25.73 29.08 10.11
N PRO A 129 25.51 30.37 9.78
CA PRO A 129 26.22 31.02 8.67
C PRO A 129 27.75 30.96 8.76
N LYS A 130 28.32 30.73 9.96
CA LYS A 130 29.76 30.56 10.22
C LYS A 130 30.20 29.11 10.39
N LEU A 131 29.28 28.17 10.67
CA LEU A 131 29.60 26.77 10.94
C LEU A 131 28.95 25.86 9.89
N LYS A 132 29.78 25.36 8.99
CA LYS A 132 29.42 24.50 7.86
C LYS A 132 30.30 23.25 7.88
N ILE A 133 29.67 22.08 7.77
CA ILE A 133 30.35 20.78 7.76
C ILE A 133 30.05 20.08 6.45
N LYS A 134 31.06 19.62 5.70
CA LYS A 134 30.83 18.89 4.45
C LYS A 134 30.22 17.52 4.76
N VAL A 135 29.07 17.23 4.17
CA VAL A 135 28.36 15.96 4.34
C VAL A 135 27.95 15.36 3.00
N TRP A 136 27.96 14.03 2.95
CA TRP A 136 27.41 13.24 1.86
C TRP A 136 26.18 12.51 2.38
N VAL A 137 25.09 12.56 1.61
CA VAL A 137 23.80 11.97 2.01
C VAL A 137 23.45 10.83 1.06
N TYR A 138 23.16 9.67 1.63
CA TYR A 138 22.78 8.45 0.90
C TYR A 138 21.39 7.98 1.33
N LYS A 139 20.74 7.15 0.50
CA LYS A 139 19.60 6.34 0.97
C LYS A 139 20.14 5.21 1.86
N LYS A 140 19.58 5.03 3.06
CA LYS A 140 19.78 3.84 3.91
C LYS A 140 18.69 2.80 3.66
N THR A 141 17.46 3.22 3.41
CA THR A 141 16.39 2.36 2.89
C THR A 141 15.86 2.89 1.55
N SER A 142 15.24 2.02 0.77
CA SER A 142 14.43 2.39 -0.39
C SER A 142 13.41 1.27 -0.63
N GLU A 143 12.17 1.61 -0.94
CA GLU A 143 11.23 0.65 -1.51
C GLU A 143 11.80 0.08 -2.83
N GLU A 144 11.98 -1.24 -2.93
CA GLU A 144 12.24 -1.91 -4.21
C GLU A 144 10.90 -2.22 -4.91
N LYS A 145 10.82 -1.87 -6.18
CA LYS A 145 9.61 -2.00 -7.01
C LYS A 145 9.86 -2.98 -8.15
N PHE A 146 8.80 -3.63 -8.61
CA PHE A 146 8.83 -4.47 -9.81
C PHE A 146 9.48 -3.75 -11.00
N PRO A 147 10.21 -4.47 -11.88
CA PRO A 147 10.64 -3.92 -13.16
C PRO A 147 9.42 -3.51 -14.00
N THR A 148 9.55 -2.40 -14.73
CA THR A 148 8.45 -1.86 -15.55
C THR A 148 8.14 -2.78 -16.73
N LEU A 149 7.00 -3.46 -16.68
CA LEU A 149 6.50 -4.28 -17.78
C LEU A 149 5.98 -3.39 -18.93
N LYS A 150 6.45 -3.64 -20.14
CA LYS A 150 5.95 -3.01 -21.37
C LYS A 150 4.77 -3.80 -21.94
N LYS A 151 3.89 -3.12 -22.69
CA LYS A 151 2.85 -3.78 -23.48
C LYS A 151 3.47 -4.36 -24.76
N TYR A 152 3.42 -5.67 -24.88
CA TYR A 152 3.81 -6.44 -26.08
C TYR A 152 2.57 -6.73 -26.94
N SER A 153 2.75 -6.99 -28.23
CA SER A 153 1.68 -7.55 -29.07
C SER A 153 2.20 -8.54 -30.12
N ASP A 154 1.56 -9.70 -30.16
CA ASP A 154 1.79 -10.79 -31.10
C ASP A 154 1.27 -10.49 -32.51
N LYS A 155 0.53 -9.38 -32.68
CA LYS A 155 -0.05 -8.93 -33.96
C LYS A 155 0.89 -8.12 -34.84
N ALA A 156 2.13 -7.84 -34.41
CA ALA A 156 3.12 -7.20 -35.27
C ALA A 156 3.67 -8.22 -36.30
N PRO A 157 3.96 -7.83 -37.55
CA PRO A 157 4.39 -8.77 -38.59
C PRO A 157 5.70 -9.48 -38.23
N SER A 158 5.66 -10.81 -38.13
CA SER A 158 6.80 -11.67 -37.80
C SER A 158 7.92 -11.70 -38.86
N THR A 159 7.74 -10.98 -39.97
CA THR A 159 8.68 -10.87 -41.09
C THR A 159 9.66 -9.70 -40.98
N ASP A 160 9.40 -8.70 -40.14
CA ASP A 160 10.31 -7.55 -39.94
C ASP A 160 11.20 -7.74 -38.71
N LYS A 161 12.51 -7.91 -38.95
CA LYS A 161 13.53 -8.11 -37.91
C LYS A 161 13.80 -6.87 -37.06
N PHE A 162 13.21 -5.72 -37.39
CA PHE A 162 13.34 -4.47 -36.65
C PHE A 162 12.03 -4.02 -35.96
N ALA A 163 10.94 -4.78 -36.10
CA ALA A 163 9.70 -4.51 -35.39
C ALA A 163 9.90 -4.71 -33.87
N SER A 164 9.68 -3.67 -33.06
CA SER A 164 9.95 -3.73 -31.62
C SER A 164 8.87 -4.44 -30.80
N HIS A 165 7.75 -4.84 -31.41
CA HIS A 165 6.53 -5.36 -30.78
C HIS A 165 5.94 -4.48 -29.64
N GLU A 166 6.44 -3.26 -29.45
CA GLU A 166 6.08 -2.36 -28.35
C GLU A 166 4.84 -1.54 -28.70
N VAL A 167 3.77 -1.73 -27.92
CA VAL A 167 2.49 -1.02 -28.11
C VAL A 167 2.60 0.40 -27.55
N LYS A 168 2.79 1.37 -28.43
CA LYS A 168 2.61 2.80 -28.13
C LYS A 168 1.12 3.12 -27.93
N VAL A 169 0.84 4.11 -27.09
CA VAL A 169 -0.51 4.59 -26.79
C VAL A 169 -0.52 6.11 -26.86
N ASP A 170 -1.14 6.64 -27.91
CA ASP A 170 -1.33 8.07 -28.10
C ASP A 170 -2.73 8.49 -27.59
N PHE A 171 -2.84 9.73 -27.08
CA PHE A 171 -4.05 10.23 -26.43
C PHE A 171 -4.62 11.45 -27.17
N GLU A 172 -5.79 11.28 -27.78
CA GLU A 172 -6.59 12.39 -28.31
C GLU A 172 -7.39 13.05 -27.18
N TYR A 173 -7.41 14.39 -27.18
CA TYR A 173 -8.23 15.19 -26.28
C TYR A 173 -9.26 15.94 -27.11
N LYS A 174 -10.54 15.83 -26.76
CA LYS A 174 -11.68 16.37 -27.50
C LYS A 174 -12.41 17.43 -26.67
N SER A 175 -13.14 18.33 -27.33
CA SER A 175 -13.97 19.31 -26.62
C SER A 175 -15.13 18.61 -25.90
N VAL A 176 -15.56 19.17 -24.77
CA VAL A 176 -16.79 18.76 -24.07
C VAL A 176 -18.04 19.22 -24.85
N GLU A 177 -17.94 20.34 -25.55
CA GLU A 177 -19.02 20.92 -26.36
C GLU A 177 -19.17 20.22 -27.73
N ASP A 178 -18.08 19.66 -28.28
CA ASP A 178 -18.06 18.93 -29.54
C ASP A 178 -17.06 17.78 -29.49
N ALA A 179 -17.59 16.55 -29.37
CA ALA A 179 -16.82 15.32 -29.32
C ALA A 179 -16.10 14.97 -30.65
N ASN A 180 -16.38 15.68 -31.74
CA ASN A 180 -15.65 15.53 -33.01
C ASN A 180 -14.41 16.44 -33.08
N LYS A 181 -14.40 17.55 -32.34
CA LYS A 181 -13.31 18.52 -32.35
C LYS A 181 -12.18 18.10 -31.40
N VAL A 182 -11.11 17.55 -31.99
CA VAL A 182 -9.84 17.31 -31.29
C VAL A 182 -9.14 18.65 -31.01
N VAL A 183 -8.64 18.84 -29.80
CA VAL A 183 -7.97 20.06 -29.33
C VAL A 183 -6.45 19.89 -29.43
N PRO A 184 -5.71 20.67 -30.25
CA PRO A 184 -4.26 20.59 -30.36
C PRO A 184 -3.53 20.86 -29.03
N PRO A 185 -2.35 20.25 -28.76
CA PRO A 185 -1.61 20.46 -27.51
C PRO A 185 -1.34 21.93 -27.17
N GLU A 186 -1.04 22.75 -28.19
CA GLU A 186 -0.78 24.20 -28.08
C GLU A 186 -1.97 25.00 -27.53
N GLN A 187 -3.19 24.48 -27.67
CA GLN A 187 -4.42 25.12 -27.19
C GLN A 187 -4.87 24.61 -25.80
N ARG A 188 -4.04 23.79 -25.13
CA ARG A 188 -4.37 23.18 -23.82
C ARG A 188 -3.68 23.91 -22.67
N ILE A 189 -4.44 24.67 -21.90
CA ILE A 189 -4.00 25.29 -20.64
C ILE A 189 -4.37 24.36 -19.47
N LYS A 190 -3.57 24.34 -18.39
CA LYS A 190 -3.89 23.55 -17.20
C LYS A 190 -4.91 24.28 -16.33
N GLY A 191 -6.09 23.68 -16.17
CA GLY A 191 -7.09 24.10 -15.19
C GLY A 191 -6.78 23.51 -13.81
N TYR A 192 -6.74 24.36 -12.79
CA TYR A 192 -6.60 23.99 -11.38
C TYR A 192 -7.93 24.25 -10.67
N GLN A 193 -8.44 23.27 -9.92
CA GLN A 193 -9.67 23.45 -9.15
C GLN A 193 -9.41 24.31 -7.89
N TYR A 194 -10.19 25.36 -7.72
CA TYR A 194 -10.19 26.23 -6.55
C TYR A 194 -11.63 26.38 -6.04
N GLY A 195 -12.00 25.51 -5.09
CA GLY A 195 -13.41 25.30 -4.73
C GLY A 195 -14.22 24.84 -5.95
N PRO A 196 -15.39 25.44 -6.24
CA PRO A 196 -16.22 25.08 -7.38
C PRO A 196 -15.72 25.64 -8.73
N GLN A 197 -14.68 26.48 -8.74
CA GLN A 197 -14.17 27.13 -9.95
C GLN A 197 -12.94 26.40 -10.50
N VAL A 198 -12.77 26.41 -11.82
CA VAL A 198 -11.55 25.94 -12.49
C VAL A 198 -10.77 27.16 -12.96
N VAL A 199 -9.60 27.40 -12.37
CA VAL A 199 -8.69 28.51 -12.72
C VAL A 199 -7.69 28.00 -13.76
N PRO A 200 -7.73 28.47 -15.02
CA PRO A 200 -6.69 28.17 -15.98
C PRO A 200 -5.42 28.94 -15.64
N ILE A 201 -4.26 28.27 -15.65
CA ILE A 201 -2.94 28.91 -15.48
C ILE A 201 -2.00 28.37 -16.55
N SER A 202 -1.31 29.26 -17.27
CA SER A 202 -0.32 28.88 -18.29
C SER A 202 0.96 28.32 -17.65
N ALA A 203 1.80 27.68 -18.47
CA ALA A 203 3.09 27.18 -18.01
C ALA A 203 4.02 28.32 -17.54
N ASP A 204 4.04 29.43 -18.27
CA ASP A 204 4.91 30.58 -18.01
C ASP A 204 4.49 31.34 -16.75
N GLU A 205 3.19 31.58 -16.54
CA GLU A 205 2.66 32.13 -15.30
C GLU A 205 2.98 31.22 -14.10
N TRP A 206 2.77 29.91 -14.25
CA TRP A 206 3.02 28.94 -13.19
C TRP A 206 4.51 28.90 -12.81
N ASP A 207 5.42 28.80 -13.77
CA ASP A 207 6.85 28.83 -13.49
C ASP A 207 7.37 30.24 -13.13
N ALA A 208 6.60 31.32 -13.31
CA ALA A 208 6.89 32.63 -12.72
C ALA A 208 6.55 32.71 -11.22
N VAL A 209 5.34 32.27 -10.82
CA VAL A 209 4.87 32.38 -9.41
C VAL A 209 5.39 31.27 -8.49
N LYS A 210 5.78 30.12 -9.05
CA LYS A 210 6.23 28.95 -8.31
C LYS A 210 7.51 29.19 -7.53
N PHE A 211 7.49 28.81 -6.25
CA PHE A 211 8.63 28.89 -5.34
C PHE A 211 9.83 28.05 -5.84
N LYS A 212 11.02 28.66 -5.86
CA LYS A 212 12.27 28.07 -6.36
C LYS A 212 13.32 28.04 -5.25
N PRO A 213 13.37 27.00 -4.40
CA PRO A 213 14.32 26.92 -3.30
C PRO A 213 15.73 26.54 -3.77
N GLU A 214 16.73 27.16 -3.16
CA GLU A 214 18.15 26.86 -3.40
C GLU A 214 18.58 25.52 -2.79
N LYS A 215 19.42 24.75 -3.51
CA LYS A 215 20.03 23.51 -3.01
C LYS A 215 20.84 23.79 -1.74
N SER A 216 20.37 23.28 -0.60
CA SER A 216 20.92 23.57 0.73
C SER A 216 20.47 22.55 1.76
N VAL A 217 21.31 22.28 2.77
CA VAL A 217 20.90 21.62 4.01
C VAL A 217 21.23 22.56 5.17
N LYS A 218 20.20 22.98 5.92
CA LYS A 218 20.35 23.91 7.04
C LYS A 218 19.68 23.37 8.30
N VAL A 219 20.32 23.52 9.45
CA VAL A 219 19.69 23.29 10.76
C VAL A 219 18.68 24.41 11.02
N LEU A 220 17.46 24.06 11.41
CA LEU A 220 16.43 24.99 11.88
C LEU A 220 16.44 25.13 13.40
N GLY A 221 16.79 24.06 14.11
CA GLY A 221 16.91 24.03 15.57
C GLY A 221 17.16 22.62 16.10
N PHE A 222 17.21 22.48 17.41
CA PHE A 222 17.33 21.20 18.13
C PHE A 222 16.13 21.01 19.05
N THR A 223 15.68 19.78 19.22
CA THR A 223 14.57 19.38 20.11
C THR A 223 14.93 18.10 20.85
N ASP A 224 14.29 17.84 21.97
CA ASP A 224 14.33 16.55 22.66
C ASP A 224 13.81 15.42 21.77
N SER A 225 14.48 14.27 21.83
CA SER A 225 14.12 13.10 21.01
C SER A 225 12.72 12.55 21.31
N SER A 226 12.17 12.81 22.51
CA SER A 226 10.81 12.46 22.91
C SER A 226 9.73 13.19 22.08
N ASN A 227 10.04 14.37 21.56
CA ASN A 227 9.08 15.18 20.80
C ASN A 227 8.89 14.66 19.36
N ILE A 228 9.78 13.78 18.88
CA ILE A 228 9.73 13.20 17.53
C ILE A 228 9.26 11.74 17.62
N MET A 229 7.94 11.56 17.61
CA MET A 229 7.30 10.26 17.69
C MET A 229 7.55 9.42 16.42
N ARG A 230 7.77 8.10 16.59
CA ARG A 230 8.10 7.17 15.48
C ARG A 230 7.10 7.18 14.33
N HIS A 231 5.82 7.45 14.60
CA HIS A 231 4.76 7.51 13.59
C HIS A 231 4.69 8.83 12.81
N HIS A 232 5.47 9.86 13.20
CA HIS A 232 5.64 11.08 12.40
C HIS A 232 6.64 10.90 11.23
N TYR A 233 7.31 9.75 11.09
CA TYR A 233 8.28 9.56 10.02
C TYR A 233 7.61 9.23 8.68
N MET A 234 7.90 10.04 7.67
CA MET A 234 7.50 9.83 6.28
C MET A 234 8.69 9.36 5.43
N LYS A 235 8.38 8.64 4.34
CA LYS A 235 9.30 8.28 3.24
C LYS A 235 10.50 7.43 3.67
N ASP A 236 11.40 7.17 2.72
CA ASP A 236 12.64 6.43 2.93
C ASP A 236 13.58 7.11 3.95
N VAL A 237 14.36 6.30 4.67
CA VAL A 237 15.39 6.79 5.60
C VAL A 237 16.67 7.11 4.82
N ASN A 238 17.21 8.30 5.05
CA ASN A 238 18.50 8.71 4.52
C ASN A 238 19.57 8.64 5.62
N ILE A 239 20.82 8.40 5.25
CA ILE A 239 21.97 8.46 6.15
C ILE A 239 22.88 9.61 5.74
N PHE A 240 23.27 10.43 6.72
CA PHE A 240 24.25 11.49 6.60
C PHE A 240 25.58 10.97 7.13
N ILE A 241 26.62 11.05 6.29
CA ILE A 241 28.01 10.86 6.70
C ILE A 241 28.79 12.16 6.44
N ALA A 242 29.91 12.36 7.12
CA ALA A 242 30.89 13.36 6.72
C ALA A 242 31.44 13.06 5.31
N ASP A 243 32.01 14.07 4.64
CA ASP A 243 32.79 13.85 3.43
C ASP A 243 33.98 12.90 3.73
N PRO A 244 34.08 11.71 3.09
CA PRO A 244 35.13 10.75 3.42
C PRO A 244 36.55 11.23 3.14
N GLY A 245 36.72 12.32 2.38
CA GLY A 245 38.02 12.96 2.15
C GLY A 245 38.41 14.04 3.17
N ASP A 246 37.54 14.38 4.13
CA ASP A 246 37.73 15.51 5.04
C ASP A 246 37.72 15.06 6.52
N GLN A 247 38.91 14.83 7.08
CA GLN A 247 39.08 14.40 8.47
C GLN A 247 38.48 15.38 9.50
N ASN A 248 38.46 16.68 9.19
CA ASN A 248 37.85 17.68 10.07
C ASN A 248 36.32 17.57 10.04
N ALA A 249 35.74 17.29 8.87
CA ALA A 249 34.31 17.02 8.76
C ALA A 249 33.91 15.73 9.49
N ILE A 250 34.72 14.67 9.41
CA ILE A 250 34.51 13.40 10.15
C ILE A 250 34.51 13.67 11.66
N LEU A 251 35.54 14.36 12.17
CA LEU A 251 35.64 14.71 13.60
C LEU A 251 34.45 15.57 14.06
N ALA A 252 34.04 16.56 13.26
CA ALA A 252 32.92 17.44 13.58
C ALA A 252 31.55 16.73 13.56
N VAL A 253 31.33 15.79 12.63
CA VAL A 253 30.15 14.93 12.61
C VAL A 253 30.11 14.03 13.86
N SER A 254 31.21 13.37 14.19
CA SER A 254 31.31 12.52 15.40
C SER A 254 31.10 13.28 16.70
N ALA A 255 31.74 14.44 16.86
CA ALA A 255 31.54 15.29 18.03
C ALA A 255 30.08 15.73 18.18
N LEU A 256 29.43 16.14 17.09
CA LEU A 256 28.03 16.53 17.09
C LEU A 256 27.09 15.34 17.38
N ALA A 257 27.32 14.17 16.77
CA ALA A 257 26.51 12.97 16.98
C ALA A 257 26.58 12.48 18.43
N ARG A 258 27.77 12.47 19.02
CA ARG A 258 27.98 12.07 20.43
C ARG A 258 27.33 13.05 21.40
N ALA A 259 27.53 14.36 21.22
CA ALA A 259 26.87 15.39 22.04
C ALA A 259 25.33 15.33 21.93
N MET A 260 24.78 15.09 20.73
CA MET A 260 23.34 14.91 20.53
C MET A 260 22.81 13.64 21.22
N LYS A 261 23.56 12.52 21.20
CA LYS A 261 23.22 11.27 21.91
C LYS A 261 23.23 11.47 23.43
N GLU A 262 24.24 12.14 23.96
CA GLU A 262 24.40 12.46 25.39
C GLU A 262 23.30 13.40 25.91
N MET A 263 22.97 14.46 25.16
CA MET A 263 21.93 15.42 25.53
C MET A 263 20.50 14.96 25.17
N HIS A 264 20.33 13.74 24.64
CA HIS A 264 19.07 13.20 24.10
C HIS A 264 18.35 14.12 23.10
N LYS A 265 19.11 14.87 22.28
CA LYS A 265 18.57 15.82 21.28
C LYS A 265 18.62 15.26 19.87
N VAL A 266 17.66 15.68 19.05
CA VAL A 266 17.63 15.53 17.59
C VAL A 266 17.58 16.91 16.93
N ALA A 267 18.16 17.05 15.74
CA ALA A 267 18.17 18.32 15.01
C ALA A 267 17.07 18.33 13.94
N ILE A 268 16.36 19.45 13.77
CA ILE A 268 15.38 19.62 12.69
C ILE A 268 16.08 20.32 11.53
N LEU A 269 16.05 19.73 10.33
CA LEU A 269 16.70 20.27 9.14
C LEU A 269 15.70 20.75 8.09
N ARG A 270 16.10 21.79 7.35
CA ARG A 270 15.56 22.17 6.05
C ARG A 270 16.49 21.63 4.96
N CYS A 271 15.99 20.70 4.15
CA CYS A 271 16.75 20.00 3.11
C CYS A 271 16.19 20.27 1.70
N VAL A 272 17.08 20.63 0.78
CA VAL A 272 16.82 20.80 -0.66
C VAL A 272 17.96 20.12 -1.40
N TRP A 273 17.72 18.92 -1.92
CA TRP A 273 18.78 17.99 -2.32
C TRP A 273 19.43 18.34 -3.66
N ARG A 274 18.64 18.89 -4.59
CA ARG A 274 19.03 19.16 -5.98
C ARG A 274 18.68 20.60 -6.37
N GLN A 275 19.48 21.19 -7.26
CA GLN A 275 19.16 22.48 -7.85
C GLN A 275 17.89 22.35 -8.71
N GLY A 276 16.97 23.31 -8.62
CA GLY A 276 15.67 23.24 -9.31
C GLY A 276 14.65 22.28 -8.70
N GLN A 277 14.91 21.68 -7.54
CA GLN A 277 13.91 20.93 -6.78
C GLN A 277 12.78 21.89 -6.35
N GLY A 278 11.54 21.65 -6.81
CA GLY A 278 10.42 22.58 -6.59
C GLY A 278 9.80 22.58 -5.19
N ASN A 279 10.31 21.77 -4.26
CA ASN A 279 9.77 21.61 -2.91
C ASN A 279 10.88 21.55 -1.86
N VAL A 280 10.58 21.99 -0.64
CA VAL A 280 11.45 21.79 0.53
C VAL A 280 11.12 20.45 1.19
N VAL A 281 12.11 19.82 1.82
CA VAL A 281 11.92 18.66 2.69
C VAL A 281 12.35 19.08 4.11
N VAL A 282 11.45 18.92 5.09
CA VAL A 282 11.78 19.07 6.51
C VAL A 282 11.93 17.68 7.12
N GLY A 283 12.81 17.52 8.10
CA GLY A 283 12.99 16.23 8.76
C GLY A 283 13.84 16.27 10.02
N ALA A 284 13.75 15.21 10.82
CA ALA A 284 14.58 15.00 11.99
C ALA A 284 15.89 14.32 11.60
N LEU A 285 16.98 14.79 12.19
CA LEU A 285 18.33 14.24 12.14
C LEU A 285 18.66 13.64 13.51
N THR A 286 18.75 12.31 13.56
CA THR A 286 18.92 11.51 14.78
C THR A 286 20.33 10.91 14.82
N PRO A 287 21.08 11.02 15.94
CA PRO A 287 22.46 10.57 16.02
C PRO A 287 22.58 9.05 15.94
N ASN A 288 23.48 8.57 15.10
CA ASN A 288 23.85 7.17 14.93
C ASN A 288 25.34 7.01 15.26
N VAL A 289 25.64 6.96 16.56
CA VAL A 289 26.99 6.76 17.10
C VAL A 289 27.35 5.28 17.02
N SER A 290 28.55 4.97 16.52
CA SER A 290 29.06 3.60 16.45
C SER A 290 29.90 3.25 17.68
N ASP A 291 29.79 2.01 18.12
CA ASP A 291 30.57 1.46 19.24
C ASP A 291 31.92 0.84 18.77
N ASN A 292 32.27 0.99 17.48
CA ASN A 292 33.55 0.55 16.90
C ASN A 292 34.33 1.75 16.35
N ASP A 293 35.52 2.02 16.89
CA ASP A 293 36.39 3.15 16.52
C ASP A 293 36.79 3.20 15.03
N HIS A 294 36.66 2.08 14.30
CA HIS A 294 36.94 2.01 12.85
C HIS A 294 35.77 2.50 11.98
N VAL A 295 34.60 2.77 12.56
CA VAL A 295 33.39 3.21 11.85
C VAL A 295 33.04 4.62 12.33
N PRO A 296 33.12 5.65 11.46
CA PRO A 296 32.78 7.01 11.85
C PRO A 296 31.28 7.12 12.18
N ASP A 297 30.96 7.97 13.16
CA ASP A 297 29.57 8.21 13.52
C ASP A 297 28.83 8.90 12.36
N SER A 298 27.50 8.77 12.38
CA SER A 298 26.63 9.26 11.31
C SER A 298 25.30 9.73 11.89
N PHE A 299 24.38 10.14 11.03
CA PHE A 299 23.00 10.44 11.43
C PHE A 299 22.00 9.75 10.52
N TYR A 300 20.89 9.28 11.09
CA TYR A 300 19.68 8.97 10.33
C TYR A 300 18.88 10.24 10.11
N PHE A 301 18.36 10.41 8.91
CA PHE A 301 17.45 11.48 8.55
C PHE A 301 16.11 10.91 8.08
N ASN A 302 15.06 11.30 8.80
CA ASN A 302 13.68 10.92 8.55
C ASN A 302 12.87 12.17 8.18
N VAL A 303 12.09 12.11 7.10
CA VAL A 303 11.21 13.21 6.70
C VAL A 303 10.08 13.34 7.71
N LEU A 304 9.72 14.57 8.06
CA LEU A 304 8.57 14.88 8.92
C LEU A 304 7.43 15.48 8.09
N PRO A 305 6.17 15.33 8.52
CA PRO A 305 5.01 15.97 7.90
C PRO A 305 5.06 17.50 8.04
N PHE A 306 4.47 18.18 7.06
CA PHE A 306 3.95 19.53 7.26
C PHE A 306 2.57 19.47 7.94
N ALA A 307 2.01 20.60 8.37
CA ALA A 307 0.70 20.62 9.04
C ALA A 307 -0.40 20.03 8.13
N GLU A 308 -0.33 20.33 6.84
CA GLU A 308 -1.22 19.85 5.78
C GLU A 308 -1.07 18.35 5.44
N ASP A 309 -0.02 17.66 5.91
CA ASP A 309 0.13 16.20 5.80
C ASP A 309 -0.59 15.46 6.95
N VAL A 310 -0.79 16.12 8.10
CA VAL A 310 -1.43 15.51 9.29
C VAL A 310 -2.94 15.40 9.11
N ARG A 311 -3.55 14.32 9.63
CA ARG A 311 -5.01 14.12 9.62
C ARG A 311 -5.51 13.85 11.03
N GLU A 312 -6.17 14.84 11.62
CA GLU A 312 -6.75 14.76 12.95
C GLU A 312 -8.09 14.01 12.91
N PHE A 313 -8.06 12.74 13.32
CA PHE A 313 -9.26 11.93 13.51
C PHE A 313 -9.54 11.77 15.00
N GLN A 314 -10.75 12.15 15.43
CA GLN A 314 -11.17 11.99 16.82
C GLN A 314 -11.75 10.59 17.03
N PHE A 315 -11.09 9.79 17.87
CA PHE A 315 -11.52 8.47 18.30
C PHE A 315 -11.76 8.44 19.81
N PRO A 316 -12.75 7.69 20.32
CA PRO A 316 -12.92 7.50 21.76
C PRO A 316 -11.75 6.69 22.34
N SER A 317 -11.30 7.07 23.54
CA SER A 317 -10.28 6.29 24.25
C SER A 317 -10.82 4.94 24.71
N PHE A 318 -10.07 3.87 24.46
CA PHE A 318 -10.40 2.53 24.95
C PHE A 318 -10.50 2.47 26.49
N SER A 319 -9.75 3.31 27.21
CA SER A 319 -9.81 3.43 28.67
C SER A 319 -11.12 4.03 29.20
N ASN A 320 -11.93 4.68 28.35
CA ASN A 320 -13.18 5.33 28.72
C ASN A 320 -14.42 4.49 28.33
N LEU A 321 -14.22 3.23 27.93
CA LEU A 321 -15.30 2.30 27.62
C LEU A 321 -16.01 1.82 28.91
N PRO A 322 -17.29 1.44 28.83
CA PRO A 322 -17.98 0.81 29.96
C PRO A 322 -17.27 -0.49 30.36
N ALA A 323 -17.33 -0.84 31.65
CA ALA A 323 -16.64 -2.01 32.20
C ALA A 323 -16.99 -3.35 31.50
N SER A 324 -18.15 -3.44 30.83
CA SER A 324 -18.56 -4.59 30.01
C SER A 324 -17.82 -4.71 28.65
N LEU A 325 -16.91 -3.79 28.33
CA LEU A 325 -16.06 -3.76 27.14
C LEU A 325 -14.57 -3.61 27.47
N LEU A 326 -14.22 -3.53 28.76
CA LEU A 326 -12.83 -3.65 29.22
C LEU A 326 -12.50 -5.13 29.43
N PRO A 327 -11.27 -5.58 29.15
CA PRO A 327 -10.89 -6.97 29.36
C PRO A 327 -10.84 -7.30 30.86
N ASP A 328 -11.24 -8.52 31.21
CA ASP A 328 -10.99 -9.11 32.53
C ASP A 328 -9.56 -9.71 32.63
N GLU A 329 -9.19 -10.15 33.84
CA GLU A 329 -7.84 -10.68 34.11
C GLU A 329 -7.57 -12.01 33.36
N GLU A 330 -8.59 -12.85 33.14
CA GLU A 330 -8.48 -14.12 32.40
C GLU A 330 -8.30 -13.86 30.89
N GLN A 331 -9.02 -12.90 30.34
CA GLN A 331 -8.88 -12.39 28.98
C GLN A 331 -7.50 -11.77 28.74
N GLN A 332 -7.00 -10.98 29.69
CA GLN A 332 -5.66 -10.38 29.60
C GLN A 332 -4.57 -11.46 29.69
N GLU A 333 -4.67 -12.43 30.61
CA GLU A 333 -3.71 -13.54 30.67
C GLU A 333 -3.74 -14.38 29.39
N ALA A 334 -4.93 -14.68 28.85
CA ALA A 334 -5.07 -15.42 27.60
C ALA A 334 -4.44 -14.67 26.41
N ALA A 335 -4.60 -13.33 26.36
CA ALA A 335 -3.95 -12.48 25.35
C ALA A 335 -2.42 -12.43 25.52
N ASP A 336 -1.92 -12.22 26.73
CA ASP A 336 -0.49 -12.21 27.05
C ASP A 336 0.18 -13.54 26.68
N ASN A 337 -0.45 -14.66 27.01
CA ASN A 337 0.05 -15.99 26.70
C ASN A 337 -0.04 -16.31 25.19
N PHE A 338 -0.98 -15.70 24.47
CA PHE A 338 -1.03 -15.75 22.99
C PHE A 338 0.07 -14.89 22.33
N VAL A 339 0.41 -13.73 22.90
CA VAL A 339 1.54 -12.90 22.44
C VAL A 339 2.88 -13.62 22.70
N LYS A 340 3.12 -14.11 23.92
CA LYS A 340 4.29 -14.96 24.27
C LYS A 340 4.34 -16.27 23.44
N MET A 341 3.21 -16.72 22.91
CA MET A 341 3.16 -17.86 21.99
C MET A 341 3.77 -17.52 20.62
N LEU A 342 3.50 -16.32 20.08
CA LEU A 342 3.85 -15.89 18.72
C LEU A 342 5.07 -14.96 18.64
N ASP A 343 5.78 -14.77 19.76
CA ASP A 343 7.02 -13.98 19.80
C ASP A 343 8.06 -14.52 18.80
N LEU A 344 8.62 -13.59 18.02
CA LEU A 344 9.65 -13.84 17.00
C LEU A 344 11.07 -13.63 17.55
N ALA A 345 11.23 -12.94 18.69
CA ALA A 345 12.53 -12.64 19.29
C ALA A 345 12.63 -13.17 20.75
N PRO A 346 12.40 -14.48 20.99
CA PRO A 346 12.53 -15.06 22.32
C PRO A 346 13.97 -14.94 22.82
N SER A 347 14.14 -14.62 24.10
CA SER A 347 15.42 -14.23 24.75
C SER A 347 16.63 -15.12 24.49
N ASP A 348 16.39 -16.39 24.16
CA ASP A 348 17.39 -17.45 24.11
C ASP A 348 17.87 -17.75 22.66
N LYS A 349 17.41 -16.96 21.66
CA LYS A 349 17.68 -17.16 20.23
C LYS A 349 17.80 -15.83 19.46
N GLU A 350 18.32 -15.90 18.24
CA GLU A 350 18.23 -14.78 17.29
C GLU A 350 16.78 -14.52 16.84
N GLU A 351 16.48 -13.25 16.51
CA GLU A 351 15.19 -12.82 15.97
C GLU A 351 14.82 -13.60 14.68
N MET A 352 13.67 -14.26 14.69
CA MET A 352 13.08 -14.90 13.53
C MET A 352 12.58 -13.84 12.54
N LEU A 353 12.92 -14.01 11.26
CA LEU A 353 12.58 -13.10 10.16
C LEU A 353 13.18 -11.68 10.28
N GLN A 354 14.42 -11.56 10.79
CA GLN A 354 15.22 -10.33 10.72
C GLN A 354 15.13 -9.64 9.34
N PRO A 355 14.82 -8.33 9.26
CA PRO A 355 14.63 -7.64 7.98
C PRO A 355 15.83 -7.63 7.04
N ASP A 356 17.07 -7.59 7.57
CA ASP A 356 18.30 -7.61 6.75
C ASP A 356 18.59 -8.99 6.12
N PHE A 357 17.90 -10.06 6.57
CA PHE A 357 18.02 -11.43 6.05
C PHE A 357 16.69 -12.02 5.55
N THR A 358 15.61 -11.23 5.49
CA THR A 358 14.29 -11.69 5.02
C THR A 358 13.94 -11.00 3.70
N PRO A 359 14.08 -11.70 2.55
CA PRO A 359 13.83 -11.09 1.25
C PRO A 359 12.33 -10.87 1.05
N ASN A 360 11.96 -9.92 0.18
CA ASN A 360 10.56 -9.67 -0.15
C ASN A 360 9.98 -10.88 -0.93
N PRO A 361 9.03 -11.66 -0.35
CA PRO A 361 8.57 -12.91 -0.95
C PRO A 361 7.79 -12.68 -2.25
N VAL A 362 7.30 -11.46 -2.49
CA VAL A 362 6.60 -11.07 -3.73
C VAL A 362 7.59 -10.87 -4.88
N LEU A 363 8.73 -10.23 -4.63
CA LEU A 363 9.80 -10.05 -5.63
C LEU A 363 10.50 -11.38 -5.91
N GLU A 364 10.79 -12.17 -4.87
CA GLU A 364 11.37 -13.50 -5.04
C GLU A 364 10.46 -14.42 -5.87
N ARG A 365 9.15 -14.47 -5.59
CA ARG A 365 8.22 -15.24 -6.42
C ARG A 365 8.20 -14.77 -7.87
N PHE A 366 8.32 -13.47 -8.11
CA PHE A 366 8.37 -12.89 -9.46
C PHE A 366 9.64 -13.29 -10.20
N TYR A 367 10.83 -13.15 -9.61
CA TYR A 367 12.08 -13.51 -10.27
C TYR A 367 12.22 -15.02 -10.50
N ASN A 368 11.84 -15.86 -9.53
CA ASN A 368 11.80 -17.31 -9.70
C ASN A 368 10.83 -17.73 -10.83
N TYR A 369 9.68 -17.07 -10.98
CA TYR A 369 8.76 -17.33 -12.09
C TYR A 369 9.28 -16.80 -13.43
N LEU A 370 9.97 -15.65 -13.44
CA LEU A 370 10.61 -15.09 -14.63
C LEU A 370 11.71 -16.02 -15.15
N GLU A 371 12.53 -16.59 -14.28
CA GLU A 371 13.53 -17.60 -14.64
C GLU A 371 12.86 -18.84 -15.25
N LEU A 372 11.81 -19.37 -14.60
CA LEU A 372 11.04 -20.51 -15.12
C LEU A 372 10.47 -20.21 -16.51
N LYS A 373 9.84 -19.04 -16.70
CA LYS A 373 9.32 -18.58 -18.00
C LYS A 373 10.40 -18.41 -19.07
N SER A 374 11.60 -17.96 -18.70
CA SER A 374 12.72 -17.80 -19.63
C SER A 374 13.25 -19.13 -20.18
N LYS A 375 13.13 -20.20 -19.40
CA LYS A 375 13.49 -21.58 -19.78
C LYS A 375 12.35 -22.32 -20.46
N HIS A 376 11.11 -22.02 -20.06
CA HIS A 376 9.89 -22.69 -20.49
C HIS A 376 8.77 -21.64 -20.73
N PRO A 377 8.64 -21.12 -21.96
CA PRO A 377 7.71 -20.03 -22.28
C PRO A 377 6.25 -20.31 -21.89
N ASP A 378 5.81 -21.57 -21.92
CA ASP A 378 4.42 -21.96 -21.62
C ASP A 378 4.19 -22.35 -20.14
N ALA A 379 5.18 -22.18 -19.27
CA ALA A 379 5.09 -22.59 -17.88
C ALA A 379 3.97 -21.85 -17.11
N ALA A 380 3.03 -22.63 -16.56
CA ALA A 380 2.04 -22.13 -15.61
C ALA A 380 2.70 -21.60 -14.32
N VAL A 381 2.00 -20.70 -13.61
CA VAL A 381 2.50 -20.12 -12.34
C VAL A 381 2.65 -21.24 -11.28
N PRO A 382 3.85 -21.46 -10.73
CA PRO A 382 4.07 -22.52 -9.74
C PRO A 382 3.39 -22.20 -8.39
N PRO A 383 3.11 -23.23 -7.57
CA PRO A 383 2.71 -23.05 -6.18
C PRO A 383 3.83 -22.34 -5.37
N LEU A 384 3.48 -21.79 -4.21
CA LEU A 384 4.45 -21.19 -3.30
C LEU A 384 5.43 -22.25 -2.77
N ASP A 385 6.73 -21.98 -2.89
CA ASP A 385 7.78 -22.82 -2.31
C ASP A 385 7.75 -22.82 -0.78
N LYS A 386 8.25 -23.91 -0.18
CA LYS A 386 8.39 -24.10 1.27
C LYS A 386 9.22 -23.03 1.98
N THR A 387 10.14 -22.38 1.27
CA THR A 387 10.99 -21.31 1.83
C THR A 387 10.24 -19.99 1.88
N LEU A 388 9.53 -19.63 0.80
CA LEU A 388 8.65 -18.46 0.80
C LEU A 388 7.47 -18.63 1.77
N LYS A 389 6.92 -19.85 1.88
CA LYS A 389 5.87 -20.16 2.86
C LYS A 389 6.31 -19.89 4.30
N ARG A 390 7.56 -20.18 4.68
CA ARG A 390 8.09 -19.84 6.02
C ARG A 390 8.21 -18.33 6.31
N ILE A 391 8.08 -17.48 5.28
CA ILE A 391 8.01 -16.01 5.43
C ILE A 391 6.54 -15.53 5.47
N THR A 392 5.63 -16.21 4.76
CA THR A 392 4.22 -15.75 4.58
C THR A 392 3.18 -16.49 5.43
N GLU A 393 3.52 -17.66 5.98
CA GLU A 393 2.64 -18.55 6.74
C GLU A 393 3.31 -18.86 8.11
N PRO A 394 2.57 -18.81 9.24
CA PRO A 394 3.11 -19.17 10.55
C PRO A 394 3.51 -20.66 10.61
N ASP A 395 4.52 -20.99 11.42
CA ASP A 395 5.02 -22.36 11.56
C ASP A 395 3.91 -23.32 12.05
N PRO A 396 3.53 -24.34 11.26
CA PRO A 396 2.51 -25.31 11.66
C PRO A 396 2.95 -26.17 12.85
N GLU A 397 4.25 -26.37 13.10
CA GLU A 397 4.70 -27.07 14.30
C GLU A 397 4.50 -26.23 15.57
N LEU A 398 4.85 -24.94 15.55
CA LEU A 398 4.59 -24.02 16.65
C LEU A 398 3.09 -23.92 16.96
N LEU A 399 2.24 -23.79 15.93
CA LEU A 399 0.78 -23.78 16.09
C LEU A 399 0.25 -25.10 16.67
N ALA A 400 0.78 -26.25 16.25
CA ALA A 400 0.40 -27.55 16.82
C ALA A 400 0.84 -27.69 18.29
N LYS A 401 2.07 -27.30 18.61
CA LYS A 401 2.66 -27.37 19.97
C LYS A 401 1.95 -26.45 20.96
N LYS A 402 1.51 -25.26 20.53
CA LYS A 402 0.90 -24.23 21.38
C LYS A 402 -0.63 -24.11 21.21
N LYS A 403 -1.29 -25.08 20.56
CA LYS A 403 -2.74 -25.05 20.28
C LYS A 403 -3.61 -24.77 21.51
N SER A 404 -3.23 -25.25 22.69
CA SER A 404 -3.95 -24.99 23.95
C SER A 404 -4.13 -23.51 24.27
N ALA A 405 -3.17 -22.64 23.91
CA ALA A 405 -3.29 -21.19 24.09
C ALA A 405 -4.32 -20.58 23.13
N ILE A 406 -4.37 -21.07 21.88
CA ILE A 406 -5.38 -20.67 20.87
C ILE A 406 -6.77 -21.12 21.33
N ASP A 407 -6.91 -22.39 21.72
CA ASP A 407 -8.16 -22.97 22.22
C ASP A 407 -8.60 -22.31 23.55
N SER A 408 -7.69 -21.67 24.30
CA SER A 408 -8.02 -20.85 25.48
C SER A 408 -8.51 -19.46 25.09
N LEU A 409 -7.80 -18.74 24.20
CA LEU A 409 -8.21 -17.43 23.71
C LEU A 409 -9.61 -17.48 23.08
N LEU A 410 -9.90 -18.52 22.30
CA LEU A 410 -11.21 -18.74 21.67
C LEU A 410 -12.37 -19.07 22.64
N ARG A 411 -12.08 -19.35 23.93
CA ARG A 411 -13.11 -19.53 24.97
C ARG A 411 -13.49 -18.23 25.66
N HIS A 412 -12.50 -17.37 25.92
CA HIS A 412 -12.70 -16.12 26.67
C HIS A 412 -13.20 -14.96 25.77
N PHE A 413 -13.04 -15.05 24.44
CA PHE A 413 -13.45 -14.01 23.48
C PHE A 413 -14.58 -14.45 22.52
N GLU A 414 -15.82 -13.99 22.77
CA GLU A 414 -16.98 -14.29 21.91
C GLU A 414 -16.95 -13.55 20.55
N VAL A 415 -16.56 -14.24 19.47
CA VAL A 415 -16.58 -13.67 18.10
C VAL A 415 -17.97 -13.77 17.45
N LYS A 416 -18.76 -12.70 17.53
CA LYS A 416 -20.10 -12.60 16.92
C LYS A 416 -20.02 -12.19 15.45
N GLN A 417 -20.43 -13.08 14.54
CA GLN A 417 -20.45 -12.79 13.09
C GLN A 417 -21.55 -11.78 12.74
N ASN A 418 -21.19 -10.65 12.13
CA ASN A 418 -22.15 -9.66 11.63
C ASN A 418 -22.77 -10.15 10.30
N PRO A 419 -24.09 -10.44 10.23
CA PRO A 419 -24.70 -10.99 9.03
C PRO A 419 -24.70 -10.02 7.83
N LYS A 420 -24.58 -8.70 8.07
CA LYS A 420 -24.61 -7.67 7.01
C LYS A 420 -23.34 -7.61 6.15
N LEU A 421 -22.28 -8.38 6.48
CA LEU A 421 -20.96 -8.27 5.83
C LEU A 421 -20.57 -9.43 4.91
N LYS A 422 -21.49 -10.34 4.55
CA LYS A 422 -21.27 -11.33 3.47
C LYS A 422 -21.33 -10.70 2.07
N LYS A 423 -20.51 -9.67 1.80
CA LYS A 423 -20.17 -9.28 0.42
C LYS A 423 -19.51 -10.49 -0.26
N SER A 424 -20.10 -10.98 -1.34
CA SER A 424 -19.61 -12.16 -2.05
C SER A 424 -18.23 -11.89 -2.65
N MET A 425 -17.18 -12.39 -1.99
CA MET A 425 -15.82 -12.36 -2.52
C MET A 425 -15.70 -13.41 -3.64
N LYS A 426 -16.30 -13.10 -4.80
CA LYS A 426 -16.11 -13.85 -6.06
C LYS A 426 -14.64 -13.77 -6.45
N ARG A 427 -13.83 -14.71 -5.95
CA ARG A 427 -12.46 -14.94 -6.43
C ARG A 427 -12.56 -15.18 -7.94
N MET A 428 -11.91 -14.30 -8.70
CA MET A 428 -11.89 -14.36 -10.15
C MET A 428 -11.20 -15.67 -10.56
N ARG A 429 -12.01 -16.65 -11.00
CA ARG A 429 -11.51 -17.97 -11.41
C ARG A 429 -10.90 -17.83 -12.80
N GLU A 430 -9.60 -17.62 -12.85
CA GLU A 430 -8.82 -17.58 -14.09
C GLU A 430 -9.12 -18.84 -14.92
N LYS A 431 -9.64 -18.64 -16.15
CA LYS A 431 -9.67 -19.69 -17.16
C LYS A 431 -8.29 -19.76 -17.82
N PRO A 432 -7.75 -20.95 -18.11
CA PRO A 432 -6.61 -21.06 -19.02
C PRO A 432 -6.96 -20.40 -20.36
N SER A 433 -6.01 -19.65 -20.92
CA SER A 433 -6.08 -19.15 -22.30
C SER A 433 -5.32 -20.14 -23.18
N GLY A 434 -5.96 -20.65 -24.23
CA GLY A 434 -5.40 -21.72 -25.05
C GLY A 434 -6.46 -22.56 -25.77
N SER A 435 -7.15 -21.94 -26.74
CA SER A 435 -7.92 -22.63 -27.78
C SER A 435 -8.17 -21.65 -28.92
N ASP A 436 -7.50 -21.84 -30.05
CA ASP A 436 -7.60 -20.95 -31.21
C ASP A 436 -8.88 -21.23 -32.02
N GLU A 437 -9.69 -20.20 -32.23
CA GLU A 437 -10.54 -20.06 -33.42
C GLU A 437 -10.51 -18.59 -33.89
N GLU A 438 -10.37 -18.39 -35.20
CA GLU A 438 -10.28 -17.06 -35.82
C GLU A 438 -11.68 -16.46 -36.11
N ASP A 439 -11.69 -15.19 -36.55
CA ASP A 439 -12.84 -14.48 -37.14
C ASP A 439 -14.17 -14.37 -36.35
N ASN A 440 -14.23 -13.36 -35.48
CA ASN A 440 -15.17 -12.24 -35.74
C ASN A 440 -14.80 -10.92 -35.03
N TYR A 441 -13.94 -10.10 -35.63
CA TYR A 441 -13.63 -8.75 -35.14
C TYR A 441 -14.70 -7.69 -35.51
N ARG A 442 -15.93 -7.84 -35.01
CA ARG A 442 -16.95 -6.78 -35.07
C ARG A 442 -17.73 -6.58 -33.76
N ARG A 443 -17.57 -5.38 -33.19
CA ARG A 443 -18.48 -4.71 -32.23
C ARG A 443 -18.69 -5.39 -30.87
N ILE A 444 -17.74 -5.17 -29.94
CA ILE A 444 -17.97 -5.40 -28.51
C ILE A 444 -18.91 -4.30 -27.96
N THR A 445 -20.22 -4.51 -28.12
CA THR A 445 -21.26 -3.83 -27.35
C THR A 445 -21.92 -4.86 -26.44
N SER A 446 -21.45 -4.93 -25.19
CA SER A 446 -21.72 -6.05 -24.28
C SER A 446 -23.15 -6.09 -23.72
N LYS A 447 -24.05 -6.86 -24.36
CA LYS A 447 -25.25 -7.40 -23.70
C LYS A 447 -25.36 -8.92 -23.89
N ASN A 448 -25.02 -9.65 -22.82
CA ASN A 448 -25.51 -11.00 -22.49
C ASN A 448 -24.90 -12.15 -23.35
N LYS A 449 -25.02 -13.45 -23.01
CA LYS A 449 -26.06 -14.17 -22.25
C LYS A 449 -25.54 -15.37 -21.44
N VAL A 450 -26.17 -15.57 -20.25
CA VAL A 450 -26.56 -16.80 -19.47
C VAL A 450 -25.72 -18.11 -19.58
N ASP A 451 -25.92 -19.21 -18.83
CA ASP A 451 -27.06 -19.82 -18.11
C ASP A 451 -26.49 -20.81 -17.04
N LEU A 452 -27.10 -21.29 -15.94
CA LEU A 452 -28.42 -21.20 -15.25
C LEU A 452 -28.14 -21.15 -13.72
N ILE A 453 -29.03 -20.88 -12.75
CA ILE A 453 -30.32 -20.15 -12.65
C ILE A 453 -30.44 -19.66 -11.19
N GLU A 454 -30.88 -18.42 -10.97
CA GLU A 454 -31.82 -17.98 -9.91
C GLU A 454 -32.25 -16.54 -10.26
N ASN A 455 -33.53 -16.22 -10.15
CA ASN A 455 -34.15 -15.21 -11.02
C ASN A 455 -33.92 -13.76 -10.58
N GLY A 456 -32.87 -13.12 -11.10
CA GLY A 456 -32.66 -11.67 -11.03
C GLY A 456 -33.08 -10.94 -12.32
N VAL A 457 -34.33 -10.48 -12.39
CA VAL A 457 -34.82 -9.69 -13.54
C VAL A 457 -34.12 -8.33 -13.58
N LYS A 458 -33.50 -7.98 -14.72
CA LYS A 458 -32.99 -6.61 -14.95
C LYS A 458 -34.15 -5.67 -15.31
N VAL A 459 -34.86 -5.23 -14.28
CA VAL A 459 -35.93 -4.22 -14.35
C VAL A 459 -35.39 -2.93 -14.97
N GLU A 460 -35.69 -2.66 -16.24
CA GLU A 460 -35.29 -1.40 -16.94
C GLU A 460 -36.43 -0.35 -16.95
N LYS A 461 -37.61 -0.70 -16.42
CA LYS A 461 -38.76 0.16 -16.10
C LYS A 461 -39.56 -0.44 -14.95
N ILE A 462 -40.29 0.38 -14.19
CA ILE A 462 -41.23 -0.10 -13.15
C ILE A 462 -42.43 -0.79 -13.82
N GLY A 463 -42.68 -2.07 -13.48
CA GLY A 463 -43.76 -2.89 -14.01
C GLY A 463 -45.02 -2.89 -13.13
N GLU A 464 -46.14 -3.31 -13.71
CA GLU A 464 -47.47 -3.18 -13.08
C GLU A 464 -47.78 -4.27 -12.03
N LEU A 465 -47.01 -5.36 -12.02
CA LEU A 465 -47.22 -6.53 -11.16
C LEU A 465 -46.41 -6.48 -9.85
N THR A 466 -45.22 -5.86 -9.87
CA THR A 466 -44.28 -5.80 -8.74
C THR A 466 -43.67 -4.41 -8.49
N PRO A 467 -44.41 -3.30 -8.64
CA PRO A 467 -43.82 -1.96 -8.78
C PRO A 467 -42.92 -1.49 -7.62
N VAL A 468 -43.19 -1.91 -6.38
CA VAL A 468 -42.32 -1.62 -5.22
C VAL A 468 -40.97 -2.34 -5.33
N GLN A 469 -40.97 -3.63 -5.68
CA GLN A 469 -39.75 -4.43 -5.82
C GLN A 469 -38.94 -3.96 -7.02
N ASP A 470 -39.63 -3.60 -8.10
CA ASP A 470 -39.04 -3.05 -9.32
C ASP A 470 -38.31 -1.72 -9.03
N PHE A 471 -38.93 -0.83 -8.24
CA PHE A 471 -38.33 0.42 -7.77
C PHE A 471 -37.11 0.18 -6.87
N GLU A 472 -37.19 -0.72 -5.88
CA GLU A 472 -36.05 -1.09 -5.03
C GLU A 472 -34.89 -1.69 -5.84
N LEU A 473 -35.18 -2.53 -6.83
CA LEU A 473 -34.19 -3.07 -7.77
C LEU A 473 -33.55 -1.99 -8.64
N MET A 474 -34.31 -1.00 -9.11
CA MET A 474 -33.76 0.15 -9.85
C MET A 474 -32.88 1.04 -8.97
N MET A 475 -33.31 1.36 -7.74
CA MET A 475 -32.54 2.14 -6.77
C MET A 475 -31.25 1.43 -6.33
N SER A 476 -31.26 0.10 -6.22
CA SER A 476 -30.07 -0.68 -5.83
C SER A 476 -28.91 -0.63 -6.83
N ARG A 477 -29.12 -0.10 -8.04
CA ARG A 477 -28.07 0.04 -9.06
C ARG A 477 -27.06 1.09 -8.65
N ARG A 478 -25.78 0.82 -8.94
CA ARG A 478 -24.67 1.76 -8.75
C ARG A 478 -23.89 2.00 -10.07
N ASP A 479 -24.52 1.67 -11.19
CA ASP A 479 -23.93 1.66 -12.53
C ASP A 479 -23.88 3.06 -13.18
N ASN A 480 -24.84 3.94 -12.84
CA ASN A 480 -24.95 5.34 -13.28
C ASN A 480 -25.92 6.09 -12.34
N PRO A 481 -25.58 7.28 -11.78
CA PRO A 481 -26.48 8.05 -10.91
C PRO A 481 -27.81 8.47 -11.56
N GLU A 482 -27.89 8.58 -12.90
CA GLU A 482 -29.15 8.87 -13.61
C GLU A 482 -30.27 7.86 -13.31
N TRP A 483 -29.94 6.63 -12.92
CA TRP A 483 -30.94 5.62 -12.54
C TRP A 483 -31.75 5.99 -11.30
N ILE A 484 -31.19 6.75 -10.35
CA ILE A 484 -31.89 7.18 -9.14
C ILE A 484 -32.99 8.19 -9.52
N ASN A 485 -32.61 9.26 -10.22
CA ASN A 485 -33.55 10.26 -10.74
C ASN A 485 -34.61 9.65 -11.67
N ARG A 486 -34.24 8.67 -12.50
CA ARG A 486 -35.18 7.96 -13.36
C ARG A 486 -36.13 7.05 -12.58
N ALA A 487 -35.66 6.32 -11.57
CA ALA A 487 -36.52 5.51 -10.70
C ALA A 487 -37.52 6.37 -9.93
N ILE A 488 -37.07 7.49 -9.37
CA ILE A 488 -37.95 8.50 -8.73
C ILE A 488 -39.01 8.99 -9.73
N THR A 489 -38.62 9.35 -10.96
CA THR A 489 -39.53 9.88 -11.98
C THR A 489 -40.56 8.84 -12.44
N GLU A 490 -40.14 7.61 -12.73
CA GLU A 490 -41.09 6.54 -13.13
C GLU A 490 -42.05 6.19 -11.98
N MET A 491 -41.60 6.25 -10.73
CA MET A 491 -42.45 6.00 -9.55
C MET A 491 -43.47 7.11 -9.33
N LYS A 492 -43.06 8.38 -9.49
CA LYS A 492 -43.96 9.55 -9.43
C LYS A 492 -45.07 9.45 -10.47
N ASN A 493 -44.71 9.13 -11.72
CA ASN A 493 -45.67 8.94 -12.80
C ASN A 493 -46.66 7.82 -12.47
N LYS A 494 -46.19 6.64 -12.05
CA LYS A 494 -47.11 5.52 -11.76
C LYS A 494 -48.02 5.77 -10.54
N ILE A 495 -47.60 6.61 -9.59
CA ILE A 495 -48.47 7.11 -8.51
C ILE A 495 -49.54 8.05 -9.07
N HIS A 496 -49.19 8.96 -10.00
CA HIS A 496 -50.15 9.85 -10.67
C HIS A 496 -51.19 9.04 -11.47
N ASP A 497 -50.73 8.15 -12.35
CA ASP A 497 -51.57 7.26 -13.17
C ASP A 497 -52.61 6.53 -12.28
N LEU A 498 -52.16 5.92 -11.17
CA LEU A 498 -53.02 5.15 -10.27
C LEU A 498 -54.06 6.00 -9.50
N ILE A 499 -53.87 7.31 -9.39
CA ILE A 499 -54.80 8.23 -8.75
C ILE A 499 -55.77 8.82 -9.78
N GLU A 500 -55.28 9.11 -10.99
CA GLU A 500 -56.10 9.59 -12.12
C GLU A 500 -57.04 8.49 -12.65
N ASP A 501 -56.58 7.24 -12.75
CA ASP A 501 -57.39 6.05 -13.08
C ASP A 501 -58.27 5.56 -11.91
N SER A 502 -58.36 6.28 -10.78
CA SER A 502 -59.09 5.80 -9.60
C SER A 502 -60.58 6.17 -9.61
N ILE A 503 -61.44 5.15 -9.72
CA ILE A 503 -62.88 5.27 -9.47
C ILE A 503 -63.12 4.97 -7.98
N GLU A 504 -63.81 5.88 -7.28
CA GLU A 504 -64.21 5.81 -5.86
C GLU A 504 -63.10 5.47 -4.83
N GLY A 505 -61.83 5.47 -5.25
CA GLY A 505 -60.65 5.26 -4.39
C GLY A 505 -60.04 3.85 -4.39
N ASP A 506 -60.48 2.94 -5.26
CA ASP A 506 -60.02 1.54 -5.31
C ASP A 506 -58.50 1.35 -5.41
N ASN A 507 -57.78 2.30 -6.02
CA ASN A 507 -56.33 2.27 -6.18
C ASN A 507 -55.57 3.00 -5.04
N TYR A 508 -56.24 3.73 -4.15
CA TYR A 508 -55.58 4.51 -3.08
C TYR A 508 -54.63 3.69 -2.18
N PRO A 509 -54.93 2.42 -1.79
CA PRO A 509 -53.98 1.62 -1.02
C PRO A 509 -52.70 1.30 -1.78
N LYS A 510 -52.78 1.05 -3.09
CA LYS A 510 -51.61 0.77 -3.95
C LYS A 510 -50.77 2.03 -4.13
N ALA A 511 -51.41 3.18 -4.37
CA ALA A 511 -50.74 4.47 -4.47
C ALA A 511 -50.01 4.84 -3.15
N LEU A 512 -50.61 4.53 -1.99
CA LEU A 512 -49.99 4.68 -0.67
C LEU A 512 -48.73 3.81 -0.52
N ASP A 513 -48.79 2.52 -0.85
CA ASP A 513 -47.63 1.62 -0.73
C ASP A 513 -46.44 2.09 -1.60
N LEU A 514 -46.74 2.59 -2.80
CA LEU A 514 -45.74 3.20 -3.70
C LEU A 514 -45.18 4.51 -3.14
N LEU A 515 -46.02 5.37 -2.58
CA LEU A 515 -45.60 6.62 -1.96
C LEU A 515 -44.72 6.38 -0.71
N VAL A 516 -45.00 5.33 0.07
CA VAL A 516 -44.17 4.86 1.20
C VAL A 516 -42.83 4.31 0.71
N ALA A 517 -42.80 3.53 -0.37
CA ALA A 517 -41.56 3.05 -0.99
C ALA A 517 -40.72 4.23 -1.52
N LEU A 518 -41.34 5.18 -2.20
CA LEU A 518 -40.70 6.40 -2.71
C LEU A 518 -40.11 7.25 -1.57
N ARG A 519 -40.85 7.47 -0.47
CA ARG A 519 -40.35 8.19 0.72
C ARG A 519 -39.09 7.53 1.29
N LYS A 520 -39.08 6.19 1.42
CA LYS A 520 -37.92 5.43 1.89
C LYS A 520 -36.73 5.55 0.94
N GLY A 521 -36.96 5.44 -0.37
CA GLY A 521 -35.91 5.59 -1.40
C GLY A 521 -35.25 6.97 -1.36
N CYS A 522 -36.04 8.04 -1.29
CA CYS A 522 -35.54 9.41 -1.22
C CYS A 522 -34.76 9.72 0.08
N ILE A 523 -35.11 9.08 1.21
CA ILE A 523 -34.31 9.18 2.45
C ILE A 523 -32.97 8.44 2.30
N LEU A 524 -32.97 7.23 1.71
CA LEU A 524 -31.78 6.39 1.59
C LEU A 524 -30.71 6.93 0.62
N GLU A 525 -31.12 7.58 -0.48
CA GLU A 525 -30.21 8.17 -1.48
C GLU A 525 -30.07 9.70 -1.33
N GLN A 526 -30.48 10.27 -0.19
CA GLN A 526 -30.34 11.70 0.17
C GLN A 526 -31.00 12.71 -0.79
N GLU A 527 -32.18 12.38 -1.32
CA GLU A 527 -32.97 13.22 -2.26
C GLU A 527 -34.33 13.68 -1.64
N PRO A 528 -34.37 14.28 -0.43
CA PRO A 528 -35.62 14.57 0.26
C PRO A 528 -36.49 15.62 -0.45
N LYS A 529 -35.85 16.57 -1.15
CA LYS A 529 -36.55 17.64 -1.88
C LYS A 529 -37.46 17.06 -2.98
N GLN A 530 -36.96 16.07 -3.72
CA GLN A 530 -37.72 15.40 -4.76
C GLN A 530 -39.00 14.71 -4.27
N PHE A 531 -39.04 14.23 -3.01
CA PHE A 531 -40.26 13.69 -2.41
C PHE A 531 -41.19 14.81 -1.93
N ASN A 532 -40.65 15.82 -1.23
CA ASN A 532 -41.44 16.91 -0.66
C ASN A 532 -42.15 17.74 -1.76
N ASP A 533 -41.43 18.11 -2.82
CA ASP A 533 -42.00 18.82 -3.97
C ASP A 533 -43.11 18.02 -4.66
N PHE A 534 -42.95 16.69 -4.75
CA PHE A 534 -43.96 15.82 -5.34
C PHE A 534 -45.18 15.65 -4.43
N LEU A 535 -45.01 15.58 -3.10
CA LEU A 535 -46.15 15.53 -2.18
C LEU A 535 -46.94 16.86 -2.22
N HIS A 536 -46.28 18.00 -2.42
CA HIS A 536 -46.94 19.27 -2.68
C HIS A 536 -47.71 19.29 -4.01
N GLN A 537 -47.10 18.81 -5.09
CA GLN A 537 -47.74 18.70 -6.41
C GLN A 537 -48.95 17.76 -6.38
N LEU A 538 -48.83 16.60 -5.73
CA LEU A 538 -49.87 15.57 -5.65
C LEU A 538 -51.06 16.04 -4.79
N CYS A 539 -50.81 16.64 -3.63
CA CYS A 539 -51.86 17.26 -2.83
C CYS A 539 -52.56 18.39 -3.59
N LYS A 540 -51.83 19.19 -4.39
CA LYS A 540 -52.44 20.22 -5.23
C LYS A 540 -53.35 19.61 -6.31
N PHE A 541 -52.87 18.61 -7.04
CA PHE A 541 -53.65 17.89 -8.07
C PHE A 541 -54.95 17.31 -7.51
N CYS A 542 -54.90 16.65 -6.35
CA CYS A 542 -56.08 16.12 -5.66
C CYS A 542 -57.09 17.18 -5.19
N LEU A 543 -56.69 18.46 -5.10
CA LEU A 543 -57.61 19.57 -4.81
C LEU A 543 -58.19 20.21 -6.08
N GLU A 544 -57.46 20.19 -7.19
CA GLU A 544 -57.93 20.71 -8.48
C GLU A 544 -58.87 19.72 -9.20
N HIS A 545 -58.72 18.41 -8.95
CA HIS A 545 -59.55 17.33 -9.51
C HIS A 545 -60.59 16.75 -8.53
N ASP A 546 -60.83 17.44 -7.41
CA ASP A 546 -61.80 17.09 -6.34
C ASP A 546 -61.61 15.71 -5.63
N LEU A 547 -60.48 15.04 -5.86
CA LEU A 547 -60.03 13.80 -5.20
C LEU A 547 -59.59 14.02 -3.73
N ARG A 548 -60.33 14.83 -2.97
CA ARG A 548 -60.01 15.22 -1.58
C ARG A 548 -59.86 14.02 -0.65
N SER A 549 -60.63 12.97 -0.91
CA SER A 549 -60.61 11.69 -0.19
C SER A 549 -59.23 11.03 -0.17
N PHE A 550 -58.36 11.24 -1.18
CA PHE A 550 -56.99 10.74 -1.13
C PHE A 550 -56.10 11.51 -0.14
N CYS A 551 -56.24 12.83 -0.06
CA CYS A 551 -55.47 13.65 0.90
C CYS A 551 -55.85 13.31 2.35
N ASP A 552 -57.16 13.15 2.61
CA ASP A 552 -57.65 12.75 3.93
C ASP A 552 -57.24 11.29 4.27
N PHE A 553 -57.15 10.41 3.26
CA PHE A 553 -56.59 9.06 3.41
C PHE A 553 -55.09 9.08 3.75
N LEU A 554 -54.27 9.89 3.07
CA LEU A 554 -52.85 10.08 3.40
C LEU A 554 -52.67 10.62 4.84
N ALA A 555 -53.51 11.57 5.25
CA ALA A 555 -53.52 12.10 6.62
C ALA A 555 -53.82 10.99 7.64
N SER A 556 -54.84 10.16 7.38
CA SER A 556 -55.23 9.02 8.24
C SER A 556 -54.15 7.94 8.36
N LYS A 557 -53.15 7.94 7.47
CA LYS A 557 -52.01 7.02 7.45
C LYS A 557 -50.69 7.66 7.90
N GLY A 558 -50.71 8.94 8.30
CA GLY A 558 -49.54 9.63 8.85
C GLY A 558 -48.43 9.94 7.84
N ILE A 559 -48.74 9.97 6.53
CA ILE A 559 -47.73 10.30 5.52
C ILE A 559 -47.43 11.80 5.56
N THR A 560 -46.19 12.13 5.92
CA THR A 560 -45.72 13.50 6.11
C THR A 560 -44.52 13.79 5.21
N LEU A 561 -44.24 15.09 5.00
CA LEU A 561 -42.99 15.55 4.38
C LEU A 561 -41.78 14.98 5.13
N ILE A 562 -40.64 14.81 4.45
CA ILE A 562 -39.38 14.39 5.07
C ILE A 562 -38.78 15.59 5.81
N SER A 563 -38.56 15.46 7.11
CA SER A 563 -38.01 16.51 7.97
C SER A 563 -36.47 16.56 7.96
N LYS A 564 -35.91 17.68 8.42
CA LYS A 564 -34.47 17.84 8.76
C LYS A 564 -33.92 16.80 9.75
N THR A 565 -34.78 16.14 10.52
CA THR A 565 -34.40 15.07 11.46
C THR A 565 -34.36 13.67 10.81
N GLU A 566 -35.03 13.49 9.67
CA GLU A 566 -34.98 12.25 8.87
C GLU A 566 -33.94 12.32 7.74
N ALA A 567 -33.74 13.50 7.13
CA ALA A 567 -32.73 13.75 6.12
C ALA A 567 -32.13 15.15 6.28
N VAL A 568 -30.80 15.23 6.42
CA VAL A 568 -30.06 16.48 6.68
C VAL A 568 -30.27 17.53 5.58
N ASP A 569 -30.41 17.08 4.33
CA ASP A 569 -30.55 17.92 3.15
C ASP A 569 -32.01 18.36 2.87
N SER A 570 -32.95 18.06 3.78
CA SER A 570 -34.32 18.60 3.72
C SER A 570 -34.32 20.06 4.20
N ASP A 571 -35.18 20.90 3.62
CA ASP A 571 -35.39 22.27 4.11
C ASP A 571 -36.47 22.34 5.21
N VAL A 572 -37.29 21.30 5.37
CA VAL A 572 -38.54 21.29 6.16
C VAL A 572 -38.31 20.94 7.63
N THR A 573 -38.94 21.66 8.56
CA THR A 573 -38.90 21.38 10.01
C THR A 573 -39.84 20.23 10.41
N GLU A 574 -39.64 19.65 11.60
CA GLU A 574 -40.57 18.62 12.12
C GLU A 574 -42.00 19.16 12.30
N GLU A 575 -42.14 20.43 12.69
CA GLU A 575 -43.44 21.04 12.94
C GLU A 575 -44.21 21.26 11.64
N GLU A 576 -43.55 21.75 10.59
CA GLU A 576 -44.14 21.86 9.25
C GLU A 576 -44.52 20.49 8.69
N ALA A 577 -43.62 19.50 8.79
CA ALA A 577 -43.89 18.14 8.34
C ALA A 577 -45.09 17.49 9.03
N ARG A 578 -45.21 17.64 10.36
CA ARG A 578 -46.34 17.11 11.16
C ARG A 578 -47.65 17.85 10.91
N ASN A 579 -47.61 19.18 10.71
CA ASN A 579 -48.83 19.98 10.50
C ASN A 579 -49.40 19.89 9.07
N TYR A 580 -48.60 19.48 8.07
CA TYR A 580 -48.90 19.63 6.65
C TYR A 580 -50.27 19.07 6.21
N LEU A 581 -50.67 17.89 6.70
CA LEU A 581 -51.98 17.28 6.40
C LEU A 581 -53.02 17.38 7.54
N VAL A 582 -52.67 18.02 8.67
CA VAL A 582 -53.51 18.03 9.88
C VAL A 582 -54.38 19.30 10.00
N LYS A 583 -53.98 20.42 9.38
CA LYS A 583 -54.69 21.70 9.51
C LYS A 583 -55.80 21.91 8.48
N ARG A 584 -57.03 21.56 8.86
CA ARG A 584 -58.28 22.12 8.31
C ARG A 584 -59.32 22.42 9.40
N GLU A 585 -59.07 23.47 10.18
CA GLU A 585 -60.20 24.22 10.77
C GLU A 585 -60.86 25.05 9.66
N ALA A 586 -62.19 25.08 9.64
CA ALA A 586 -62.93 25.91 8.70
C ALA A 586 -62.84 27.38 9.10
N LYS A 587 -62.68 28.28 8.12
CA LYS A 587 -62.98 29.69 8.34
C LYS A 587 -64.50 29.83 8.51
N PRO A 588 -65.01 30.51 9.54
CA PRO A 588 -66.33 31.12 9.48
C PRO A 588 -66.33 32.27 8.46
N GLU A 589 -67.53 32.68 8.04
CA GLU A 589 -67.77 33.86 7.19
C GLU A 589 -67.53 35.18 7.95
#